data_AF-A0A366XJ13-F1
#
_entry.id   AF-A0A366XJ13-F1
#
_cell.length_a   1.000
_cell.length_b   1.000
_cell.length_c   1.000
_cell.angle_alpha   90.00
_cell.angle_beta   90.00
_cell.angle_gamma   90.00
#
_symmetry.space_group_name_H-M   'P 1'
#
loop_
_entity.id
_entity.type
_entity.pdbx_description
1 polymer ?
#
loop_
_entity_poly.entity_id
_entity_poly.type
_entity_poly.pdbx_seq_one_letter_code
_entity_poly.pdbx_strand_id
1 'polypeptide(L)'
;MSRISVERKEAILKKLLPPYSMSVKEVSEEEGISTATLYHWRQQLRRSGAAVPNSNTSSEQWSAQTKLAIVAETYSMTESELSQYCREKGLFPEQIQSWRRECMQGFKSSKEQEAEAKKQAKADKLEIKELKKDLRLKEKALAETAALLVLRKKPESLLRGRARGRLTSTDERQTIVTLILEAKQCGCRLEPACHEVQIDLRTYRRWYQQGEVQADKRPICLRPEPANKLSQEEREAIIDVCNRFEFASLPPTQIVPTLLDRGEYIASESSYYRVLSTQGQLHKRGRQRSRQKQAKPTSYTATDSNQVYTWDITYLPSKVRGQHYYLYVIEDIYSRKIVGYEVYEHECGELASQLLQRTLMREQCFNQALVLHSDNGAPMKSLTFKAKMEELGITSSYSRPRVSDDNPYVESLFRTVKYMPNWPTKGFKTLDSSRSWVEAFVRWYNTEHKHSKLNYVTPSERHNGKDKEILKRRVEVLLAAKQRKPERWSGDIRNCAPVGDVHLNPEREAA
;
A
#
# COMPACT_ATOMS: atom_id res chain seq x y z
N MET A 1 31.40 -13.40 -106.96
CA MET A 1 31.36 -12.36 -105.91
C MET A 1 32.54 -11.41 -106.13
N SER A 2 32.29 -10.28 -106.78
CA SER A 2 33.32 -9.28 -107.12
C SER A 2 33.98 -8.76 -105.84
N ARG A 3 35.30 -8.94 -105.70
CA ARG A 3 36.09 -8.35 -104.61
C ARG A 3 35.99 -6.82 -104.73
N ILE A 4 35.18 -6.20 -103.88
CA ILE A 4 35.20 -4.75 -103.72
C ILE A 4 36.58 -4.39 -103.14
N SER A 5 37.33 -3.53 -103.83
CA SER A 5 38.65 -3.09 -103.37
C SER A 5 38.55 -2.32 -102.05
N VAL A 6 39.61 -2.33 -101.25
CA VAL A 6 39.66 -1.64 -99.94
C VAL A 6 39.41 -0.14 -100.13
N GLU A 7 40.01 0.47 -101.15
CA GLU A 7 39.81 1.87 -101.52
C GLU A 7 38.34 2.18 -101.87
N ARG A 8 37.68 1.28 -102.62
CA ARG A 8 36.27 1.45 -102.97
C ARG A 8 35.37 1.33 -101.74
N LYS A 9 35.66 0.37 -100.85
CA LYS A 9 34.95 0.22 -99.56
C LYS A 9 35.09 1.49 -98.70
N GLU A 10 36.27 2.08 -98.63
CA GLU A 10 36.50 3.31 -97.87
C GLU A 10 35.78 4.52 -98.48
N ALA A 11 35.74 4.65 -99.82
CA ALA A 11 35.01 5.71 -100.50
C ALA A 11 33.48 5.63 -100.23
N ILE A 12 32.92 4.41 -100.27
CA ILE A 12 31.50 4.18 -99.95
C ILE A 12 31.21 4.48 -98.47
N LEU A 13 32.12 4.11 -97.57
CA LEU A 13 31.97 4.41 -96.14
C LEU A 13 32.06 5.90 -95.85
N LYS A 14 32.84 6.69 -96.61
CA LYS A 14 32.86 8.16 -96.49
C LYS A 14 31.52 8.80 -96.85
N LYS A 15 30.73 8.24 -97.78
CA LYS A 15 29.38 8.73 -98.10
C LYS A 15 28.39 8.56 -96.94
N LEU A 16 28.59 7.54 -96.09
CA LEU A 16 27.79 7.26 -94.89
C LEU A 16 28.23 8.06 -93.65
N LEU A 17 29.32 8.82 -93.75
CA LEU A 17 29.89 9.64 -92.68
C LEU A 17 29.76 11.13 -93.05
N PRO A 18 29.85 12.06 -92.07
CA PRO A 18 29.94 13.48 -92.36
C PRO A 18 31.14 13.80 -93.28
N PRO A 19 31.00 14.73 -94.24
CA PRO A 19 29.90 15.70 -94.39
C PRO A 19 28.72 15.23 -95.24
N TYR A 20 28.77 14.05 -95.89
CA TYR A 20 27.75 13.62 -96.84
C TYR A 20 26.51 13.01 -96.16
N SER A 21 26.72 12.21 -95.09
CA SER A 21 25.67 11.64 -94.22
C SER A 21 24.47 10.99 -94.95
N MET A 22 24.72 10.32 -96.09
CA MET A 22 23.67 9.67 -96.89
C MET A 22 23.08 8.46 -96.18
N SER A 23 21.81 8.15 -96.44
CA SER A 23 21.15 6.97 -95.86
C SER A 23 21.67 5.67 -96.46
N VAL A 24 21.61 4.58 -95.69
CA VAL A 24 22.00 3.24 -96.17
C VAL A 24 21.20 2.81 -97.40
N LYS A 25 19.97 3.32 -97.55
CA LYS A 25 19.11 3.03 -98.70
C LYS A 25 19.58 3.77 -99.96
N GLU A 26 19.87 5.07 -99.84
CA GLU A 26 20.39 5.89 -100.96
C GLU A 26 21.75 5.37 -101.45
N VAL A 27 22.67 5.03 -100.54
CA VAL A 27 23.99 4.48 -100.91
C VAL A 27 23.86 3.07 -101.51
N SER A 28 22.86 2.30 -101.11
CA SER A 28 22.57 0.98 -101.70
C SER A 28 22.09 1.09 -103.14
N GLU A 29 21.20 2.06 -103.41
CA GLU A 29 20.66 2.34 -104.75
C GLU A 29 21.72 2.95 -105.68
N GLU A 30 22.58 3.84 -105.18
CA GLU A 30 23.61 4.53 -105.96
C GLU A 30 24.80 3.63 -106.33
N GLU A 31 25.26 2.78 -105.39
CA GLU A 31 26.49 1.98 -105.57
C GLU A 31 26.21 0.50 -105.92
N GLY A 32 24.94 0.09 -105.96
CA GLY A 32 24.52 -1.27 -106.29
C GLY A 32 24.94 -2.33 -105.26
N ILE A 33 25.14 -1.93 -104.00
CA ILE A 33 25.58 -2.81 -102.90
C ILE A 33 24.38 -3.15 -102.01
N SER A 34 24.29 -4.40 -101.54
CA SER A 34 23.19 -4.80 -100.66
C SER A 34 23.16 -3.99 -99.37
N THR A 35 21.95 -3.59 -98.95
CA THR A 35 21.72 -2.90 -97.68
C THR A 35 22.31 -3.68 -96.49
N ALA A 36 22.22 -5.01 -96.50
CA ALA A 36 22.80 -5.88 -95.48
C ALA A 36 24.32 -5.74 -95.34
N THR A 37 25.05 -5.64 -96.47
CA THR A 37 26.50 -5.43 -96.47
C THR A 37 26.87 -4.05 -95.93
N LEU A 38 26.13 -3.00 -96.30
CA LEU A 38 26.33 -1.64 -95.81
C LEU A 38 26.03 -1.52 -94.30
N TYR A 39 24.98 -2.19 -93.80
CA TYR A 39 24.70 -2.27 -92.36
C TYR A 39 25.82 -3.00 -91.60
N HIS A 40 26.33 -4.10 -92.15
CA HIS A 40 27.44 -4.86 -91.54
C HIS A 40 28.73 -4.01 -91.46
N TRP A 41 29.10 -3.29 -92.53
CA TRP A 41 30.26 -2.40 -92.52
C TRP A 41 30.09 -1.22 -91.54
N ARG A 42 28.89 -0.66 -91.45
CA ARG A 42 28.55 0.39 -90.48
C ARG A 42 28.68 -0.11 -89.03
N GLN A 43 28.27 -1.34 -88.75
CA GLN A 43 28.40 -1.94 -87.42
C GLN A 43 29.87 -2.23 -87.05
N GLN A 44 30.69 -2.63 -88.04
CA GLN A 44 32.11 -2.85 -87.85
C GLN A 44 32.86 -1.54 -87.54
N LEU A 45 32.51 -0.43 -88.22
CA LEU A 45 33.02 0.92 -87.93
C LEU A 45 32.64 1.43 -86.52
N ARG A 46 31.45 1.08 -86.03
CA ARG A 46 31.05 1.41 -84.65
C ARG A 46 31.89 0.69 -83.61
N ARG A 47 32.22 -0.59 -83.85
CA ARG A 47 33.09 -1.36 -82.95
C ARG A 47 34.52 -0.81 -82.91
N SER A 48 34.98 -0.15 -83.98
CA SER A 48 36.28 0.52 -84.03
C SER A 48 36.25 1.98 -83.53
N GLY A 49 35.16 2.44 -82.92
CA GLY A 49 35.10 3.76 -82.27
C GLY A 49 34.78 4.95 -83.17
N ALA A 50 34.35 4.76 -84.41
CA ALA A 50 33.93 5.85 -85.29
C ALA A 50 32.48 6.30 -84.99
N ALA A 51 32.28 7.60 -84.79
CA ALA A 51 30.98 8.20 -84.45
C ALA A 51 30.04 8.24 -85.68
N VAL A 52 29.17 7.24 -85.82
CA VAL A 52 28.15 7.21 -86.88
C VAL A 52 26.78 7.60 -86.32
N PRO A 53 26.19 8.76 -86.70
CA PRO A 53 24.89 9.18 -86.21
C PRO A 53 23.81 8.14 -86.55
N ASN A 54 22.88 7.89 -85.63
CA ASN A 54 21.60 7.23 -85.92
C ASN A 54 20.51 8.23 -85.60
N SER A 55 19.53 8.38 -86.48
CA SER A 55 18.43 9.32 -86.31
C SER A 55 17.38 8.91 -85.26
N ASN A 56 17.69 8.01 -84.30
CA ASN A 56 16.73 7.55 -83.29
C ASN A 56 17.39 6.90 -82.04
N THR A 57 18.25 7.62 -81.29
CA THR A 57 18.71 7.13 -79.96
C THR A 57 18.74 8.26 -78.92
N SER A 58 18.01 8.07 -77.82
CA SER A 58 17.96 8.97 -76.66
C SER A 58 19.34 9.18 -76.03
N SER A 59 19.66 10.43 -75.67
CA SER A 59 20.94 10.89 -75.11
C SER A 59 21.34 10.22 -73.79
N GLU A 60 20.43 9.54 -73.10
CA GLU A 60 20.71 8.88 -71.82
C GLU A 60 21.55 7.61 -71.95
N GLN A 61 21.52 6.93 -73.10
CA GLN A 61 22.21 5.64 -73.32
C GLN A 61 23.68 5.78 -73.77
N TRP A 62 24.24 6.99 -73.74
CA TRP A 62 25.60 7.23 -74.20
C TRP A 62 26.62 6.76 -73.14
N SER A 63 27.67 6.07 -73.59
CA SER A 63 28.69 5.53 -72.69
C SER A 63 29.44 6.65 -71.97
N ALA A 64 29.96 6.38 -70.76
CA ALA A 64 30.72 7.36 -69.98
C ALA A 64 31.94 7.92 -70.76
N GLN A 65 32.61 7.10 -71.58
CA GLN A 65 33.70 7.53 -72.45
C GLN A 65 33.22 8.48 -73.55
N THR A 66 32.06 8.20 -74.15
CA THR A 66 31.47 9.06 -75.18
C THR A 66 31.05 10.42 -74.61
N LYS A 67 30.40 10.42 -73.44
CA LYS A 67 30.04 11.66 -72.73
C LYS A 67 31.27 12.50 -72.38
N LEU A 68 32.35 11.87 -71.92
CA LEU A 68 33.61 12.53 -71.61
C LEU A 68 34.30 13.15 -72.84
N ALA A 69 34.30 12.44 -73.97
CA ALA A 69 34.87 12.95 -75.23
C ALA A 69 34.15 14.21 -75.72
N ILE A 70 32.82 14.23 -75.66
CA ILE A 70 32.01 15.39 -76.05
C ILE A 70 32.23 16.57 -75.11
N VAL A 71 32.33 16.30 -73.81
CA VAL A 71 32.64 17.34 -72.82
C VAL A 71 34.02 17.95 -73.09
N ALA A 72 35.00 17.15 -73.51
CA ALA A 72 36.33 17.62 -73.89
C ALA A 72 36.34 18.41 -75.21
N GLU A 73 35.68 17.92 -76.27
CA GLU A 73 35.57 18.60 -77.56
C GLU A 73 34.86 19.95 -77.46
N THR A 74 33.80 20.02 -76.66
CA THR A 74 33.01 21.25 -76.51
C THR A 74 33.62 22.25 -75.53
N TYR A 75 34.67 21.88 -74.80
CA TYR A 75 35.22 22.68 -73.70
C TYR A 75 35.71 24.07 -74.14
N SER A 76 36.27 24.16 -75.34
CA SER A 76 36.82 25.39 -75.93
C SER A 76 35.87 26.12 -76.88
N MET A 77 34.65 25.62 -77.07
CA MET A 77 33.68 26.20 -78.01
C MET A 77 32.91 27.37 -77.37
N THR A 78 32.66 28.42 -78.15
CA THR A 78 31.78 29.54 -77.78
C THR A 78 30.31 29.11 -77.77
N GLU A 79 29.40 29.87 -77.14
CA GLU A 79 27.97 29.49 -77.05
C GLU A 79 27.29 29.32 -78.41
N SER A 80 27.71 30.09 -79.41
CA SER A 80 27.24 29.97 -80.80
C SER A 80 27.71 28.65 -81.44
N GLU A 81 28.99 28.33 -81.27
CA GLU A 81 29.60 27.08 -81.78
C GLU A 81 29.04 25.85 -81.04
N LEU A 82 28.82 25.95 -79.73
CA LEU A 82 28.22 24.90 -78.92
C LEU A 82 26.77 24.65 -79.33
N SER A 83 26.00 25.70 -79.61
CA SER A 83 24.62 25.58 -80.11
C SER A 83 24.56 24.94 -81.50
N GLN A 84 25.50 25.27 -82.38
CA GLN A 84 25.62 24.64 -83.70
C GLN A 84 26.03 23.17 -83.60
N TYR A 85 27.04 22.86 -82.77
CA TYR A 85 27.49 21.49 -82.49
C TYR A 85 26.36 20.64 -81.89
N CYS A 86 25.60 21.20 -80.94
CA CYS A 86 24.42 20.58 -80.34
C CYS A 86 23.34 20.24 -81.40
N ARG A 87 23.09 21.15 -82.35
CA ARG A 87 22.13 20.92 -83.46
C ARG A 87 22.61 19.82 -84.41
N GLU A 88 23.89 19.79 -84.76
CA GLU A 88 24.48 18.78 -85.64
C GLU A 88 24.52 17.38 -85.02
N LYS A 89 24.73 17.31 -83.70
CA LYS A 89 24.84 16.04 -82.95
C LYS A 89 23.56 15.60 -82.26
N GLY A 90 22.48 16.39 -82.33
CA GLY A 90 21.18 16.10 -81.71
C GLY A 90 21.23 16.12 -80.17
N LEU A 91 22.00 17.03 -79.60
CA LEU A 91 22.18 17.20 -78.14
C LEU A 91 21.62 18.55 -77.68
N PHE A 92 21.25 18.64 -76.40
CA PHE A 92 20.86 19.90 -75.79
C PHE A 92 22.03 20.52 -75.00
N PRO A 93 22.25 21.85 -75.06
CA PRO A 93 23.32 22.53 -74.29
C PRO A 93 23.30 22.20 -72.79
N GLU A 94 22.10 22.05 -72.22
CA GLU A 94 21.91 21.72 -70.80
C GLU A 94 22.45 20.33 -70.44
N GLN A 95 22.40 19.37 -71.38
CA GLN A 95 22.91 18.01 -71.18
C GLN A 95 24.44 18.02 -71.09
N ILE A 96 25.10 18.77 -71.97
CA ILE A 96 26.56 18.93 -71.96
C ILE A 96 26.99 19.65 -70.68
N GLN A 97 26.23 20.64 -70.21
CA GLN A 97 26.48 21.28 -68.92
C GLN A 97 26.26 20.36 -67.72
N SER A 98 25.27 19.46 -67.75
CA SER A 98 25.08 18.42 -66.72
C SER A 98 26.27 17.48 -66.68
N TRP A 99 26.70 16.98 -67.83
CA TRP A 99 27.86 16.07 -67.92
C TRP A 99 29.16 16.77 -67.51
N ARG A 100 29.33 18.07 -67.80
CA ARG A 100 30.45 18.87 -67.25
C ARG A 100 30.43 18.89 -65.73
N ARG A 101 29.28 19.15 -65.13
CA ARG A 101 29.13 19.16 -63.66
C ARG A 101 29.37 17.78 -63.06
N GLU A 102 28.80 16.72 -63.63
CA GLU A 102 28.99 15.34 -63.19
C GLU A 102 30.46 14.90 -63.32
N CYS A 103 31.15 15.26 -64.41
CA CYS A 103 32.58 15.02 -64.56
C CYS A 103 33.36 15.74 -63.44
N MET A 104 33.10 17.03 -63.21
CA MET A 104 33.76 17.80 -62.15
C MET A 104 33.44 17.28 -60.73
N GLN A 105 32.24 16.76 -60.51
CA GLN A 105 31.80 16.20 -59.23
C GLN A 105 32.37 14.79 -59.00
N GLY A 106 32.53 13.99 -60.05
CA GLY A 106 33.26 12.71 -60.04
C GLY A 106 34.77 12.86 -59.84
N PHE A 107 35.32 14.06 -60.09
CA PHE A 107 36.70 14.42 -59.74
C PHE A 107 36.89 14.79 -58.27
N LYS A 108 35.83 14.91 -57.44
CA LYS A 108 36.01 14.89 -55.98
C LYS A 108 36.67 13.57 -55.62
N SER A 109 37.89 13.64 -55.10
CA SER A 109 38.78 12.49 -54.96
C SER A 109 38.04 11.32 -54.30
N SER A 110 38.15 10.12 -54.86
CA SER A 110 37.77 8.86 -54.18
C SER A 110 38.28 8.80 -52.72
N LYS A 111 39.36 9.54 -52.40
CA LYS A 111 39.89 9.68 -51.04
C LYS A 111 38.99 10.49 -50.09
N GLU A 112 38.27 11.51 -50.57
CA GLU A 112 37.38 12.34 -49.75
C GLU A 112 36.12 11.56 -49.35
N GLN A 113 35.54 10.81 -50.29
CA GLN A 113 34.39 9.94 -50.01
C GLN A 113 34.75 8.78 -49.04
N GLU A 114 35.92 8.15 -49.22
CA GLU A 114 36.41 7.14 -48.27
C GLU A 114 36.71 7.72 -46.88
N ALA A 115 37.21 8.96 -46.80
CA ALA A 115 37.50 9.62 -45.53
C ALA A 115 36.21 9.93 -44.75
N GLU A 116 35.16 10.39 -45.44
CA GLU A 116 33.86 10.70 -44.84
C GLU A 116 33.13 9.42 -44.39
N ALA A 117 33.15 8.36 -45.20
CA ALA A 117 32.62 7.04 -44.82
C ALA A 117 33.35 6.44 -43.60
N LYS A 118 34.69 6.55 -43.53
CA LYS A 118 35.47 6.12 -42.36
C LYS A 118 35.15 6.94 -41.11
N LYS A 119 34.89 8.24 -41.25
CA LYS A 119 34.51 9.12 -40.14
C LYS A 119 33.13 8.73 -39.59
N GLN A 120 32.16 8.48 -40.47
CA GLN A 120 30.83 8.01 -40.08
C GLN A 120 30.88 6.64 -39.40
N ALA A 121 31.57 5.66 -39.98
CA ALA A 121 31.72 4.32 -39.39
C ALA A 121 32.40 4.36 -38.01
N LYS A 122 33.32 5.29 -37.77
CA LYS A 122 33.93 5.50 -36.45
C LYS A 122 32.94 6.10 -35.44
N ALA A 123 32.10 7.05 -35.86
CA ALA A 123 31.05 7.62 -35.03
C ALA A 123 30.00 6.57 -34.65
N ASP A 124 29.49 5.82 -35.62
CA ASP A 124 28.49 4.75 -35.40
C ASP A 124 29.05 3.67 -34.46
N LYS A 125 30.33 3.31 -34.58
CA LYS A 125 30.98 2.33 -33.69
C LYS A 125 31.09 2.82 -32.25
N LEU A 126 31.28 4.12 -32.04
CA LEU A 126 31.27 4.73 -30.70
C LEU A 126 29.84 4.73 -30.12
N GLU A 127 28.85 5.12 -30.92
CA GLU A 127 27.44 5.13 -30.51
C GLU A 127 26.93 3.73 -30.17
N ILE A 128 27.23 2.72 -30.99
CA ILE A 128 26.90 1.31 -30.69
C ILE A 128 27.55 0.85 -29.38
N LYS A 129 28.78 1.30 -29.08
CA LYS A 129 29.47 0.96 -27.84
C LYS A 129 28.78 1.62 -26.63
N GLU A 130 28.34 2.87 -26.76
CA GLU A 130 27.57 3.62 -25.76
C GLU A 130 26.22 2.95 -25.50
N LEU A 131 25.44 2.69 -26.56
CA LEU A 131 24.13 2.02 -26.48
C LEU A 131 24.23 0.62 -25.86
N LYS A 132 25.26 -0.16 -26.20
CA LYS A 132 25.50 -1.47 -25.57
C LYS A 132 25.82 -1.36 -24.08
N LYS A 133 26.52 -0.29 -23.66
CA LYS A 133 26.80 -0.04 -22.24
C LYS A 133 25.52 0.34 -21.50
N ASP A 134 24.70 1.20 -22.07
CA ASP A 134 23.43 1.62 -21.49
C ASP A 134 22.43 0.47 -21.39
N LEU A 135 22.34 -0.37 -22.42
CA LEU A 135 21.49 -1.55 -22.42
C LEU A 135 21.89 -2.51 -21.28
N ARG A 136 23.19 -2.76 -21.09
CA ARG A 136 23.69 -3.58 -19.96
C ARG A 136 23.35 -2.97 -18.60
N LEU A 137 23.42 -1.64 -18.45
CA LEU A 137 23.05 -0.96 -17.20
C LEU A 137 21.55 -1.09 -16.92
N LYS A 138 20.71 -0.93 -17.95
CA LYS A 138 19.25 -1.07 -17.83
C LYS A 138 18.82 -2.51 -17.55
N GLU A 139 19.41 -3.49 -18.23
CA GLU A 139 19.14 -4.91 -17.96
C GLU A 139 19.51 -5.30 -16.52
N LYS A 140 20.65 -4.81 -16.02
CA LYS A 140 21.07 -5.03 -14.63
C LYS A 140 20.10 -4.41 -13.62
N ALA A 141 19.63 -3.19 -13.88
CA ALA A 141 18.63 -2.53 -13.03
C ALA A 141 17.28 -3.28 -13.06
N LEU A 142 16.86 -3.76 -14.23
CA LEU A 142 15.62 -4.53 -14.38
C LEU A 142 15.71 -5.86 -13.62
N ALA A 143 16.83 -6.59 -13.74
CA ALA A 143 17.07 -7.82 -12.98
C ALA A 143 17.01 -7.58 -11.46
N GLU A 144 17.63 -6.50 -10.97
CA GLU A 144 17.61 -6.12 -9.55
C GLU A 144 16.18 -5.81 -9.07
N THR A 145 15.40 -5.04 -9.84
CA THR A 145 13.99 -4.75 -9.49
C THR A 145 13.09 -5.99 -9.54
N ALA A 146 13.26 -6.88 -10.52
CA ALA A 146 12.50 -8.11 -10.62
C ALA A 146 12.78 -9.05 -9.44
N ALA A 147 14.06 -9.18 -9.06
CA ALA A 147 14.47 -9.98 -7.91
C ALA A 147 13.88 -9.44 -6.60
N LEU A 148 13.87 -8.12 -6.39
CA LEU A 148 13.25 -7.50 -5.21
C LEU A 148 11.73 -7.72 -5.16
N LEU A 149 11.03 -7.64 -6.30
CA LEU A 149 9.59 -7.89 -6.35
C LEU A 149 9.23 -9.34 -6.00
N VAL A 150 10.02 -10.31 -6.46
CA VAL A 150 9.86 -11.72 -6.08
C VAL A 150 10.13 -11.91 -4.59
N LEU A 151 11.20 -11.28 -4.09
CA LEU A 151 11.56 -11.32 -2.67
C LEU A 151 10.50 -10.70 -1.77
N ARG A 152 9.75 -9.69 -2.24
CA ARG A 152 8.66 -9.05 -1.47
C ARG A 152 7.42 -9.93 -1.30
N LYS A 153 7.10 -10.76 -2.30
CA LYS A 153 5.89 -11.61 -2.29
C LYS A 153 6.02 -12.86 -1.42
N LYS A 154 7.23 -13.43 -1.33
CA LYS A 154 7.48 -14.69 -0.60
C LYS A 154 7.38 -14.61 0.95
N PRO A 155 7.74 -13.50 1.64
CA PRO A 155 7.92 -13.45 3.09
C PRO A 155 6.79 -12.73 3.87
N GLU A 156 5.63 -12.43 3.27
CA GLU A 156 4.54 -11.72 3.98
C GLU A 156 4.08 -12.43 5.28
N SER A 157 4.23 -13.76 5.37
CA SER A 157 3.99 -14.54 6.60
C SER A 157 5.15 -14.48 7.61
N LEU A 158 6.39 -14.30 7.15
CA LEU A 158 7.63 -14.34 7.95
C LEU A 158 8.04 -12.97 8.53
N LEU A 159 7.49 -11.88 7.99
CA LEU A 159 7.86 -10.49 8.32
C LEU A 159 6.84 -9.77 9.22
N ARG A 160 5.75 -10.43 9.66
CA ARG A 160 4.78 -9.79 10.57
C ARG A 160 5.44 -9.42 11.90
N GLY A 161 5.56 -8.11 12.14
CA GLY A 161 5.78 -7.53 13.47
C GLY A 161 7.15 -7.79 14.08
N ARG A 162 8.24 -7.58 13.34
CA ARG A 162 9.60 -7.64 13.92
C ARG A 162 9.88 -6.45 14.83
N ALA A 163 9.56 -6.61 16.11
CA ALA A 163 10.02 -5.71 17.16
C ALA A 163 11.50 -5.99 17.51
N ARG A 164 12.24 -4.94 17.85
CA ARG A 164 13.63 -5.02 18.32
C ARG A 164 13.71 -5.95 19.54
N GLY A 165 14.57 -6.97 19.48
CA GLY A 165 14.83 -7.87 20.62
C GLY A 165 14.18 -9.25 20.55
N ARG A 166 13.27 -9.52 19.61
CA ARG A 166 12.68 -10.85 19.41
C ARG A 166 13.77 -11.90 19.11
N LEU A 167 13.62 -13.09 19.67
CA LEU A 167 14.43 -14.26 19.33
C LEU A 167 13.99 -14.76 17.96
N THR A 168 14.92 -14.82 17.00
CA THR A 168 14.71 -15.44 15.68
C THR A 168 15.24 -16.87 15.75
N SER A 169 14.40 -17.86 15.47
CA SER A 169 14.82 -19.25 15.48
C SER A 169 15.85 -19.53 14.37
N THR A 170 16.61 -20.62 14.49
CA THR A 170 17.57 -21.01 13.45
C THR A 170 16.86 -21.32 12.13
N ASP A 171 15.68 -21.94 12.19
CA ASP A 171 14.83 -22.25 11.04
C ASP A 171 14.39 -20.98 10.29
N GLU A 172 13.88 -19.99 11.02
CA GLU A 172 13.52 -18.68 10.46
C GLU A 172 14.73 -18.01 9.79
N ARG A 173 15.91 -18.03 10.44
CA ARG A 173 17.14 -17.48 9.85
C ARG A 173 17.50 -18.19 8.56
N GLN A 174 17.34 -19.51 8.51
CA GLN A 174 17.67 -20.31 7.34
C GLN A 174 16.77 -19.96 6.16
N THR A 175 15.46 -19.85 6.37
CA THR A 175 14.53 -19.40 5.33
C THR A 175 14.89 -18.01 4.80
N ILE A 176 15.18 -17.05 5.68
CA ILE A 176 15.51 -15.67 5.28
C ILE A 176 16.82 -15.62 4.49
N VAL A 177 17.85 -16.33 4.94
CA VAL A 177 19.14 -16.37 4.24
C VAL A 177 18.97 -17.01 2.86
N THR A 178 18.22 -18.11 2.75
CA THR A 178 17.91 -18.73 1.45
C THR A 178 17.24 -17.75 0.49
N LEU A 179 16.23 -17.00 0.95
CA LEU A 179 15.55 -16.00 0.12
C LEU A 179 16.49 -14.86 -0.34
N ILE A 180 17.39 -14.41 0.52
CA ILE A 180 18.41 -13.39 0.17
C ILE A 180 19.40 -13.95 -0.87
N LEU A 181 19.82 -15.21 -0.71
CA LEU A 181 20.72 -15.87 -1.64
C LEU A 181 20.06 -16.08 -3.02
N GLU A 182 18.80 -16.49 -3.05
CA GLU A 182 17.99 -16.57 -4.28
C GLU A 182 17.91 -15.21 -4.98
N ALA A 183 17.57 -14.14 -4.24
CA ALA A 183 17.50 -12.79 -4.80
C ALA A 183 18.86 -12.32 -5.37
N LYS A 184 19.97 -12.66 -4.69
CA LYS A 184 21.32 -12.38 -5.15
C LYS A 184 21.66 -13.16 -6.43
N GLN A 185 21.26 -14.42 -6.53
CA GLN A 185 21.42 -15.23 -7.75
C GLN A 185 20.64 -14.66 -8.93
N CYS A 186 19.46 -14.07 -8.67
CA CYS A 186 18.67 -13.35 -9.67
C CYS A 186 19.22 -11.96 -10.05
N GLY A 187 20.40 -11.56 -9.54
CA GLY A 187 21.07 -10.32 -9.93
C GLY A 187 20.87 -9.13 -8.97
N CYS A 188 20.16 -9.32 -7.85
CA CYS A 188 20.00 -8.29 -6.83
C CYS A 188 21.31 -8.06 -6.05
N ARG A 189 21.59 -6.80 -5.69
CA ARG A 189 22.64 -6.53 -4.70
C ARG A 189 22.21 -7.01 -3.32
N LEU A 190 23.19 -7.36 -2.50
CA LEU A 190 22.95 -7.95 -1.19
C LEU A 190 22.24 -7.00 -0.21
N GLU A 191 22.60 -5.72 -0.21
CA GLU A 191 22.05 -4.72 0.71
C GLU A 191 20.56 -4.40 0.46
N PRO A 192 20.10 -4.14 -0.78
CA PRO A 192 18.67 -4.03 -1.09
C PRO A 192 17.88 -5.30 -0.72
N ALA A 193 18.43 -6.48 -0.98
CA ALA A 193 17.78 -7.74 -0.61
C ALA A 193 17.62 -7.89 0.92
N CYS A 194 18.61 -7.47 1.71
CA CYS A 194 18.52 -7.45 3.17
C CYS A 194 17.44 -6.46 3.65
N HIS A 195 17.38 -5.27 3.06
CA HIS A 195 16.38 -4.25 3.41
C HIS A 195 14.96 -4.73 3.14
N GLU A 196 14.71 -5.43 2.03
CA GLU A 196 13.38 -5.94 1.68
C GLU A 196 12.85 -6.94 2.72
N VAL A 197 13.72 -7.78 3.28
CA VAL A 197 13.36 -8.71 4.37
C VAL A 197 13.54 -8.11 5.77
N GLN A 198 13.64 -6.78 5.86
CA GLN A 198 13.73 -6.01 7.10
C GLN A 198 14.88 -6.44 8.03
N ILE A 199 16.05 -6.76 7.46
CA ILE A 199 17.28 -6.94 8.24
C ILE A 199 18.40 -6.06 7.71
N ASP A 200 19.29 -5.63 8.61
CA ASP A 200 20.50 -4.90 8.23
C ASP A 200 21.57 -5.85 7.65
N LEU A 201 22.40 -5.35 6.74
CA LEU A 201 23.50 -6.11 6.13
C LEU A 201 24.46 -6.74 7.16
N ARG A 202 24.73 -6.05 8.27
CA ARG A 202 25.55 -6.58 9.38
C ARG A 202 24.85 -7.76 10.06
N THR A 203 23.53 -7.72 10.17
CA THR A 203 22.75 -8.83 10.75
C THR A 203 22.82 -10.05 9.85
N TYR A 204 22.66 -9.88 8.53
CA TYR A 204 22.87 -10.95 7.55
C TYR A 204 24.27 -11.57 7.68
N ARG A 205 25.33 -10.75 7.69
CA ARG A 205 26.73 -11.23 7.82
C ARG A 205 27.01 -11.93 9.16
N ARG A 206 26.25 -11.60 10.21
CA ARG A 206 26.34 -12.31 11.49
C ARG A 206 25.59 -13.64 11.47
N TRP A 207 24.46 -13.69 10.76
CA TRP A 207 23.67 -14.91 10.61
C TRP A 207 24.28 -15.90 9.64
N TYR A 208 24.95 -15.43 8.59
CA TYR A 208 25.50 -16.28 7.53
C TYR A 208 27.02 -16.11 7.44
N GLN A 209 27.76 -17.12 7.89
CA GLN A 209 29.23 -17.12 7.94
C GLN A 209 29.77 -18.43 7.35
N GLN A 210 30.81 -18.33 6.52
CA GLN A 210 31.47 -19.50 5.90
C GLN A 210 30.53 -20.49 5.19
N GLY A 211 29.39 -20.02 4.68
CA GLY A 211 28.41 -20.87 3.99
C GLY A 211 27.31 -21.45 4.90
N GLU A 212 27.38 -21.21 6.21
CA GLU A 212 26.47 -21.78 7.21
C GLU A 212 25.65 -20.71 7.95
N VAL A 213 24.42 -21.07 8.32
CA VAL A 213 23.51 -20.25 9.11
C VAL A 213 23.75 -20.49 10.60
N GLN A 214 24.16 -19.44 11.30
CA GLN A 214 24.50 -19.46 12.72
C GLN A 214 23.25 -19.36 13.59
N ALA A 215 23.16 -20.23 14.60
CA ALA A 215 22.09 -20.22 15.60
C ALA A 215 22.10 -18.95 16.47
N ASP A 216 20.98 -18.64 17.14
CA ASP A 216 20.96 -17.56 18.13
C ASP A 216 21.76 -17.98 19.37
N LYS A 217 22.83 -17.23 19.67
CA LYS A 217 23.70 -17.50 20.83
C LYS A 217 23.17 -16.88 22.13
N ARG A 218 22.09 -16.09 22.10
CA ARG A 218 21.49 -15.48 23.32
C ARG A 218 21.10 -16.49 24.41
N PRO A 219 20.60 -17.70 24.11
CA PRO A 219 20.29 -18.71 25.13
C PRO A 219 21.55 -19.35 25.74
N ILE A 220 22.63 -19.43 24.98
CA ILE A 220 23.88 -20.12 25.37
C ILE A 220 24.91 -19.11 25.93
N CYS A 221 24.64 -17.82 25.81
CA CYS A 221 25.48 -16.75 26.32
C CYS A 221 25.54 -16.84 27.85
N LEU A 222 26.72 -17.17 28.37
CA LEU A 222 27.05 -17.02 29.78
C LEU A 222 26.97 -15.54 30.13
N ARG A 223 25.94 -15.17 30.88
CA ARG A 223 25.79 -13.80 31.41
C ARG A 223 26.43 -13.76 32.78
N PRO A 224 27.28 -12.76 33.07
CA PRO A 224 27.83 -12.60 34.41
C PRO A 224 26.67 -12.43 35.40
N GLU A 225 26.83 -12.97 36.60
CA GLU A 225 25.83 -12.77 37.64
C GLU A 225 25.73 -11.27 37.96
N PRO A 226 24.51 -10.72 38.09
CA PRO A 226 24.35 -9.32 38.46
C PRO A 226 24.98 -9.05 39.84
N ALA A 227 25.75 -7.97 39.97
CA ALA A 227 26.41 -7.60 41.22
C ALA A 227 25.45 -7.36 42.39
N ASN A 228 24.16 -7.09 42.10
CA ASN A 228 23.09 -6.89 43.07
C ASN A 228 22.27 -8.14 43.36
N LYS A 229 22.71 -9.32 42.91
CA LYS A 229 22.05 -10.59 43.21
C LYS A 229 22.33 -10.93 44.68
N LEU A 230 21.25 -11.19 45.43
CA LEU A 230 21.38 -11.60 46.84
C LEU A 230 22.24 -12.87 46.97
N SER A 231 23.17 -12.83 47.91
CA SER A 231 24.01 -13.97 48.28
C SER A 231 23.16 -15.10 48.88
N GLN A 232 23.75 -16.29 49.00
CA GLN A 232 23.06 -17.40 49.65
C GLN A 232 22.80 -17.13 51.14
N GLU A 233 23.76 -16.50 51.81
CA GLU A 233 23.66 -16.10 53.22
C GLU A 233 22.52 -15.08 53.45
N GLU A 234 22.38 -14.07 52.58
CA GLU A 234 21.28 -13.09 52.68
C GLU A 234 19.91 -13.74 52.47
N ARG A 235 19.82 -14.74 51.59
CA ARG A 235 18.58 -15.49 51.36
C ARG A 235 18.21 -16.35 52.57
N GLU A 236 19.18 -16.99 53.19
CA GLU A 236 18.98 -17.77 54.40
C GLU A 236 18.55 -16.86 55.56
N ALA A 237 19.20 -15.70 55.73
CA ALA A 237 18.80 -14.70 56.72
C ALA A 237 17.34 -14.23 56.54
N ILE A 238 16.88 -14.03 55.29
CA ILE A 238 15.47 -13.71 55.00
C ILE A 238 14.54 -14.82 55.48
N ILE A 239 14.87 -16.08 55.18
CA ILE A 239 14.06 -17.25 55.54
C ILE A 239 14.01 -17.40 57.06
N ASP A 240 15.15 -17.28 57.73
CA ASP A 240 15.24 -17.40 59.17
C ASP A 240 14.41 -16.34 59.87
N VAL A 241 14.55 -15.07 59.46
CA VAL A 241 13.76 -13.97 60.02
C VAL A 241 12.27 -14.17 59.79
N CYS A 242 11.84 -14.56 58.59
CA CYS A 242 10.43 -14.80 58.32
C CYS A 242 9.84 -15.98 59.13
N ASN A 243 10.68 -16.96 59.51
CA ASN A 243 10.25 -18.13 60.28
C ASN A 243 10.39 -17.95 61.81
N ARG A 244 10.91 -16.82 62.29
CA ARG A 244 10.89 -16.49 63.73
C ARG A 244 9.46 -16.40 64.23
N PHE A 245 9.23 -16.80 65.48
CA PHE A 245 7.88 -16.82 66.10
C PHE A 245 7.16 -15.46 66.00
N GLU A 246 7.90 -14.34 66.17
CA GLU A 246 7.34 -12.98 66.07
C GLU A 246 6.90 -12.58 64.64
N PHE A 247 7.47 -13.19 63.61
CA PHE A 247 7.25 -12.82 62.21
C PHE A 247 6.53 -13.90 61.38
N ALA A 248 6.42 -15.14 61.87
CA ALA A 248 5.88 -16.29 61.15
C ALA A 248 4.47 -16.10 60.59
N SER A 249 3.64 -15.26 61.23
CA SER A 249 2.27 -14.96 60.78
C SER A 249 2.13 -13.59 60.08
N LEU A 250 3.23 -12.86 59.89
CA LEU A 250 3.23 -11.51 59.32
C LEU A 250 3.69 -11.53 57.85
N PRO A 251 3.15 -10.66 56.98
CA PRO A 251 3.67 -10.51 55.63
C PRO A 251 5.02 -9.76 55.62
N PRO A 252 5.82 -9.92 54.56
CA PRO A 252 6.99 -9.09 54.32
C PRO A 252 6.74 -7.57 54.40
N THR A 253 5.54 -7.11 54.04
CA THR A 253 5.12 -5.69 54.17
C THR A 253 5.00 -5.19 55.61
N GLN A 254 5.03 -6.08 56.60
CA GLN A 254 5.05 -5.73 58.03
C GLN A 254 6.42 -6.07 58.64
N ILE A 255 7.01 -7.20 58.24
CA ILE A 255 8.32 -7.66 58.71
C ILE A 255 9.41 -6.63 58.36
N VAL A 256 9.51 -6.21 57.09
CA VAL A 256 10.59 -5.32 56.64
C VAL A 256 10.55 -3.97 57.34
N PRO A 257 9.41 -3.25 57.45
CA PRO A 257 9.33 -2.03 58.26
C PRO A 257 9.71 -2.26 59.73
N THR A 258 9.26 -3.36 60.34
CA THR A 258 9.59 -3.65 61.76
C THR A 258 11.08 -3.87 61.96
N LEU A 259 11.78 -4.50 61.01
CA LEU A 259 13.24 -4.64 61.04
C LEU A 259 13.93 -3.29 60.86
N LEU A 260 13.45 -2.47 59.92
CA LEU A 260 13.97 -1.12 59.70
C LEU A 260 13.84 -0.24 60.95
N ASP A 261 12.70 -0.32 61.66
CA ASP A 261 12.48 0.37 62.93
C ASP A 261 13.46 -0.09 64.03
N ARG A 262 13.96 -1.33 63.93
CA ARG A 262 15.01 -1.89 64.80
C ARG A 262 16.44 -1.62 64.30
N GLY A 263 16.59 -0.93 63.17
CA GLY A 263 17.88 -0.64 62.54
C GLY A 263 18.49 -1.82 61.77
N GLU A 264 17.71 -2.87 61.50
CA GLU A 264 18.13 -4.05 60.75
C GLU A 264 17.65 -3.98 59.30
N TYR A 265 18.53 -4.27 58.34
CA TYR A 265 18.16 -4.35 56.92
C TYR A 265 18.86 -5.52 56.24
N ILE A 266 18.07 -6.43 55.67
CA ILE A 266 18.57 -7.58 54.89
C ILE A 266 18.32 -7.36 53.40
N ALA A 267 17.08 -7.05 53.00
CA ALA A 267 16.73 -6.80 51.61
C ALA A 267 15.38 -6.07 51.47
N SER A 268 15.06 -5.62 50.25
CA SER A 268 13.75 -5.02 49.93
C SER A 268 12.58 -5.99 50.14
N GLU A 269 11.38 -5.47 50.38
CA GLU A 269 10.14 -6.28 50.45
C GLU A 269 9.95 -7.18 49.23
N SER A 270 10.24 -6.66 48.02
CA SER A 270 10.13 -7.43 46.79
C SER A 270 11.10 -8.62 46.74
N SER A 271 12.25 -8.50 47.41
CA SER A 271 13.22 -9.57 47.54
C SER A 271 12.74 -10.64 48.52
N TYR A 272 12.17 -10.24 49.66
CA TYR A 272 11.54 -11.16 50.62
C TYR A 272 10.46 -12.01 49.95
N TYR A 273 9.54 -11.38 49.20
CA TYR A 273 8.52 -12.11 48.44
C TYR A 273 9.12 -13.10 47.42
N ARG A 274 10.18 -12.72 46.69
CA ARG A 274 10.85 -13.63 45.74
C ARG A 274 11.49 -14.83 46.42
N VAL A 275 12.16 -14.62 47.55
CA VAL A 275 12.81 -15.71 48.32
C VAL A 275 11.75 -16.64 48.89
N LEU A 276 10.73 -16.12 49.57
CA LEU A 276 9.63 -16.92 50.12
C LEU A 276 8.84 -17.66 49.02
N SER A 277 8.66 -17.05 47.84
CA SER A 277 8.03 -17.72 46.70
C SER A 277 8.85 -18.90 46.20
N THR A 278 10.18 -18.77 46.16
CA THR A 278 11.08 -19.84 45.72
C THR A 278 11.08 -21.01 46.71
N GLN A 279 10.94 -20.72 48.00
CA GLN A 279 10.85 -21.71 49.07
C GLN A 279 9.43 -22.23 49.32
N GLY A 280 8.44 -21.78 48.56
CA GLY A 280 7.04 -22.21 48.71
C GLY A 280 6.35 -21.75 50.00
N GLN A 281 6.90 -20.78 50.72
CA GLN A 281 6.38 -20.28 52.01
C GLN A 281 5.31 -19.17 51.85
N LEU A 282 4.95 -18.80 50.62
CA LEU A 282 3.85 -17.87 50.36
C LEU A 282 2.50 -18.60 50.31
N HIS A 283 1.91 -18.83 51.47
CA HIS A 283 0.55 -19.38 51.55
C HIS A 283 -0.52 -18.29 51.48
N LYS A 284 -1.68 -18.63 50.91
CA LYS A 284 -2.84 -17.74 50.89
C LYS A 284 -3.38 -17.56 52.31
N ARG A 285 -3.67 -16.33 52.73
CA ARG A 285 -4.32 -16.09 54.03
C ARG A 285 -5.75 -16.62 54.00
N GLY A 286 -6.04 -17.58 54.88
CA GLY A 286 -7.39 -18.06 55.15
C GLY A 286 -7.95 -19.08 54.14
N ARG A 287 -9.15 -19.59 54.45
CA ARG A 287 -9.91 -20.54 53.62
C ARG A 287 -10.58 -19.81 52.45
N GLN A 288 -9.81 -19.30 51.50
CA GLN A 288 -10.35 -18.74 50.26
C GLN A 288 -10.51 -19.85 49.21
N ARG A 289 -11.73 -20.04 48.67
CA ARG A 289 -11.96 -20.97 47.56
C ARG A 289 -11.02 -20.63 46.39
N SER A 290 -10.44 -21.66 45.77
CA SER A 290 -9.67 -21.51 44.55
C SER A 290 -10.52 -20.80 43.49
N ARG A 291 -9.94 -19.83 42.78
CA ARG A 291 -10.63 -19.09 41.72
C ARG A 291 -11.02 -20.09 40.62
N GLN A 292 -12.31 -20.40 40.54
CA GLN A 292 -12.84 -21.25 39.47
C GLN A 292 -12.82 -20.46 38.15
N LYS A 293 -12.37 -21.11 37.07
CA LYS A 293 -12.49 -20.57 35.73
C LYS A 293 -13.97 -20.59 35.35
N GLN A 294 -14.63 -19.43 35.43
CA GLN A 294 -15.99 -19.28 34.91
C GLN A 294 -15.95 -19.14 33.39
N ALA A 295 -16.99 -19.65 32.72
CA ALA A 295 -17.17 -19.45 31.28
C ALA A 295 -17.19 -17.95 30.95
N LYS A 296 -16.63 -17.60 29.78
CA LYS A 296 -16.68 -16.22 29.27
C LYS A 296 -18.15 -15.84 29.05
N PRO A 297 -18.57 -14.63 29.41
CA PRO A 297 -19.94 -14.19 29.15
C PRO A 297 -20.19 -14.14 27.64
N THR A 298 -21.43 -14.40 27.22
CA THR A 298 -21.85 -14.24 25.83
C THR A 298 -21.60 -12.78 25.41
N SER A 299 -20.79 -12.60 24.37
CA SER A 299 -20.52 -11.27 23.81
C SER A 299 -21.50 -10.97 22.69
N TYR A 300 -22.03 -9.75 22.70
CA TYR A 300 -22.85 -9.21 21.62
C TYR A 300 -22.23 -7.90 21.16
N THR A 301 -22.29 -7.67 19.85
CA THR A 301 -21.77 -6.48 19.19
C THR A 301 -22.92 -5.75 18.53
N ALA A 302 -23.10 -4.48 18.86
CA ALA A 302 -24.04 -3.60 18.20
C ALA A 302 -23.30 -2.77 17.14
N THR A 303 -23.67 -2.95 15.88
CA THR A 303 -23.19 -2.19 14.71
C THR A 303 -24.13 -1.03 14.36
N ASP A 304 -25.38 -1.10 14.81
CA ASP A 304 -26.41 -0.07 14.64
C ASP A 304 -27.31 0.04 15.89
N SER A 305 -28.14 1.08 15.91
CA SER A 305 -29.23 1.26 16.87
C SER A 305 -30.21 0.07 16.86
N ASN A 306 -30.87 -0.15 18.00
CA ASN A 306 -31.93 -1.16 18.16
C ASN A 306 -31.49 -2.63 17.95
N GLN A 307 -30.20 -2.92 18.13
CA GLN A 307 -29.68 -4.30 18.04
C GLN A 307 -29.40 -4.93 19.41
N VAL A 308 -28.81 -4.16 20.34
CA VAL A 308 -28.49 -4.64 21.68
C VAL A 308 -28.89 -3.59 22.70
N TYR A 309 -29.86 -3.94 23.52
CA TYR A 309 -30.25 -3.16 24.67
C TYR A 309 -29.64 -3.75 25.94
N THR A 310 -29.44 -2.86 26.90
CA THR A 310 -29.23 -3.26 28.27
C THR A 310 -30.29 -2.61 29.14
N TRP A 311 -30.69 -3.27 30.21
CA TRP A 311 -31.64 -2.70 31.15
C TRP A 311 -31.31 -3.06 32.59
N ASP A 312 -31.73 -2.19 33.50
CA ASP A 312 -31.57 -2.37 34.93
C ASP A 312 -32.59 -1.51 35.70
N ILE A 313 -32.72 -1.75 37.00
CA ILE A 313 -33.62 -1.06 37.91
C ILE A 313 -32.79 -0.38 38.99
N THR A 314 -33.08 0.89 39.28
CA THR A 314 -32.45 1.61 40.40
C THR A 314 -33.47 2.25 41.32
N TYR A 315 -33.12 2.33 42.60
CA TYR A 315 -33.93 2.98 43.61
C TYR A 315 -33.83 4.50 43.50
N LEU A 316 -34.98 5.16 43.52
CA LEU A 316 -35.13 6.59 43.72
C LEU A 316 -35.52 6.85 45.19
N PRO A 317 -34.91 7.84 45.85
CA PRO A 317 -35.22 8.16 47.24
C PRO A 317 -36.64 8.74 47.36
N SER A 318 -37.42 8.27 48.35
CA SER A 318 -38.67 8.92 48.77
C SER A 318 -38.40 9.83 49.98
N LYS A 319 -39.29 10.79 50.23
CA LYS A 319 -39.31 11.53 51.50
C LYS A 319 -39.69 10.67 52.69
N VAL A 320 -40.44 9.58 52.46
CA VAL A 320 -40.84 8.65 53.51
C VAL A 320 -39.70 7.65 53.72
N ARG A 321 -39.16 7.61 54.93
CA ARG A 321 -38.05 6.71 55.27
C ARG A 321 -38.49 5.25 55.11
N GLY A 322 -37.72 4.46 54.37
CA GLY A 322 -38.01 3.05 54.10
C GLY A 322 -38.92 2.81 52.90
N GLN A 323 -39.46 3.87 52.28
CA GLN A 323 -40.15 3.79 51.00
C GLN A 323 -39.21 4.22 49.87
N HIS A 324 -39.27 3.52 48.75
CA HIS A 324 -38.50 3.83 47.54
C HIS A 324 -39.40 3.79 46.32
N TYR A 325 -39.04 4.55 45.30
CA TYR A 325 -39.57 4.36 43.95
C TYR A 325 -38.53 3.64 43.11
N TYR A 326 -38.98 2.93 42.09
CA TYR A 326 -38.15 2.06 41.28
C TYR A 326 -38.13 2.58 39.85
N LEU A 327 -36.96 3.06 39.42
CA LEU A 327 -36.73 3.55 38.07
C LEU A 327 -36.21 2.39 37.22
N TYR A 328 -37.02 1.98 36.27
CA TYR A 328 -36.68 1.03 35.23
C TYR A 328 -36.10 1.78 34.04
N VAL A 329 -34.96 1.33 33.51
CA VAL A 329 -34.33 1.97 32.35
C VAL A 329 -33.84 0.92 31.37
N ILE A 330 -34.12 1.15 30.09
CA ILE A 330 -33.60 0.42 28.94
C ILE A 330 -32.74 1.39 28.12
N GLU A 331 -31.46 1.08 27.97
CA GLU A 331 -30.47 1.83 27.21
C GLU A 331 -30.03 1.04 25.97
N ASP A 332 -29.99 1.69 24.82
CA ASP A 332 -29.33 1.18 23.63
C ASP A 332 -27.81 1.34 23.75
N ILE A 333 -27.05 0.23 23.74
CA ILE A 333 -25.60 0.29 23.96
C ILE A 333 -24.87 0.99 22.80
N TYR A 334 -25.42 0.92 21.59
CA TYR A 334 -24.83 1.53 20.41
C TYR A 334 -24.86 3.06 20.57
N SER A 335 -26.07 3.60 20.73
CA SER A 335 -26.28 5.05 20.74
C SER A 335 -26.15 5.70 22.12
N ARG A 336 -26.13 4.92 23.21
CA ARG A 336 -26.34 5.39 24.60
C ARG A 336 -27.73 5.95 24.87
N LYS A 337 -28.67 5.85 23.93
CA LYS A 337 -29.99 6.46 24.09
C LYS A 337 -30.78 5.67 25.12
N ILE A 338 -31.42 6.39 26.03
CA ILE A 338 -32.48 5.82 26.86
C ILE A 338 -33.70 5.63 25.97
N VAL A 339 -33.98 4.38 25.59
CA VAL A 339 -35.07 4.02 24.69
C VAL A 339 -36.36 3.71 25.47
N GLY A 340 -36.22 3.18 26.68
CA GLY A 340 -37.33 2.85 27.57
C GLY A 340 -37.05 3.31 28.99
N TYR A 341 -38.06 3.87 29.65
CA TYR A 341 -38.01 4.14 31.09
C TYR A 341 -39.41 4.17 31.69
N GLU A 342 -39.52 3.90 33.00
CA GLU A 342 -40.73 4.13 33.80
C GLU A 342 -40.39 4.12 35.29
N VAL A 343 -41.23 4.76 36.10
CA VAL A 343 -41.11 4.74 37.56
C VAL A 343 -42.32 4.08 38.21
N TYR A 344 -42.06 3.17 39.15
CA TYR A 344 -43.09 2.42 39.88
C TYR A 344 -42.84 2.42 41.40
N GLU A 345 -43.85 2.00 42.18
CA GLU A 345 -43.76 1.89 43.65
C GLU A 345 -43.22 0.55 44.13
N HIS A 346 -43.18 -0.45 43.26
CA HIS A 346 -42.68 -1.79 43.56
C HIS A 346 -42.05 -2.40 42.31
N GLU A 347 -41.19 -3.40 42.52
CA GLU A 347 -40.60 -4.14 41.42
C GLU A 347 -41.47 -5.34 41.04
N CYS A 348 -41.86 -5.44 39.77
CA CYS A 348 -42.60 -6.59 39.23
C CYS A 348 -42.18 -6.91 37.79
N GLY A 349 -42.21 -8.20 37.44
CA GLY A 349 -41.95 -8.68 36.09
C GLY A 349 -43.01 -8.26 35.05
N GLU A 350 -44.25 -8.07 35.48
CA GLU A 350 -45.33 -7.59 34.62
C GLU A 350 -45.08 -6.13 34.19
N LEU A 351 -44.64 -5.28 35.12
CA LEU A 351 -44.28 -3.89 34.85
C LEU A 351 -43.07 -3.78 33.90
N ALA A 352 -42.09 -4.69 34.05
CA ALA A 352 -40.97 -4.82 33.11
C ALA A 352 -41.46 -5.21 31.71
N SER A 353 -42.41 -6.14 31.62
CA SER A 353 -43.00 -6.63 30.37
C SER A 353 -43.74 -5.53 29.62
N GLN A 354 -44.56 -4.74 30.33
CA GLN A 354 -45.27 -3.58 29.78
C GLN A 354 -44.30 -2.50 29.28
N LEU A 355 -43.24 -2.21 30.05
CA LEU A 355 -42.21 -1.26 29.66
C LEU A 355 -41.50 -1.71 28.37
N LEU A 356 -41.10 -2.97 28.30
CA LEU A 356 -40.41 -3.53 27.14
C LEU A 356 -41.29 -3.44 25.88
N GLN A 357 -42.55 -3.88 25.98
CA GLN A 357 -43.50 -3.81 24.86
C GLN A 357 -43.68 -2.37 24.36
N ARG A 358 -43.89 -1.41 25.27
CA ARG A 358 -44.02 0.02 24.94
C ARG A 358 -42.75 0.56 24.28
N THR A 359 -41.59 0.14 24.74
CA THR A 359 -40.29 0.54 24.20
C THR A 359 -40.11 0.08 22.76
N LEU A 360 -40.40 -1.19 22.45
CA LEU A 360 -40.32 -1.70 21.08
C LEU A 360 -41.28 -1.00 20.13
N MET A 361 -42.50 -0.71 20.57
CA MET A 361 -43.49 0.01 19.78
C MET A 361 -43.02 1.44 19.47
N ARG A 362 -42.47 2.13 20.47
CA ARG A 362 -41.96 3.50 20.33
C ARG A 362 -40.76 3.59 19.40
N GLU A 363 -39.83 2.65 19.51
CA GLU A 363 -38.62 2.59 18.68
C GLU A 363 -38.85 1.89 17.34
N GLN A 364 -40.08 1.43 17.07
CA GLN A 364 -40.49 0.76 15.83
C GLN A 364 -39.60 -0.44 15.45
N CYS A 365 -39.07 -1.15 16.45
CA CYS A 365 -38.19 -2.30 16.27
C CYS A 365 -38.88 -3.65 16.56
N PHE A 366 -40.21 -3.67 16.49
CA PHE A 366 -41.00 -4.90 16.54
C PHE A 366 -40.62 -5.79 15.35
N ASN A 367 -40.25 -7.06 15.59
CA ASN A 367 -39.72 -8.03 14.61
C ASN A 367 -38.24 -7.87 14.18
N GLN A 368 -37.44 -7.02 14.84
CA GLN A 368 -36.00 -7.00 14.63
C GLN A 368 -35.29 -7.98 15.57
N ALA A 369 -34.16 -8.54 15.13
CA ALA A 369 -33.31 -9.36 15.98
C ALA A 369 -32.66 -8.47 17.06
N LEU A 370 -33.34 -8.37 18.21
CA LEU A 370 -32.92 -7.57 19.35
C LEU A 370 -32.41 -8.49 20.48
N VAL A 371 -31.27 -8.13 21.03
CA VAL A 371 -30.74 -8.73 22.25
C VAL A 371 -31.03 -7.81 23.42
N LEU A 372 -31.62 -8.35 24.49
CA LEU A 372 -31.80 -7.63 25.75
C LEU A 372 -30.86 -8.22 26.80
N HIS A 373 -29.84 -7.46 27.17
CA HIS A 373 -28.91 -7.81 28.24
C HIS A 373 -29.36 -7.30 29.58
N SER A 374 -29.23 -8.14 30.60
CA SER A 374 -29.77 -7.86 31.90
C SER A 374 -28.95 -8.45 33.04
N ASP A 375 -29.15 -7.90 34.23
CA ASP A 375 -28.57 -8.46 35.44
C ASP A 375 -29.37 -9.69 35.92
N ASN A 376 -28.98 -10.25 37.06
CA ASN A 376 -29.57 -11.44 37.66
C ASN A 376 -30.65 -11.13 38.72
N GLY A 377 -31.20 -9.92 38.72
CA GLY A 377 -32.22 -9.45 39.66
C GLY A 377 -33.52 -10.25 39.61
N ALA A 378 -34.33 -10.13 40.67
CA ALA A 378 -35.59 -10.87 40.78
C ALA A 378 -36.60 -10.54 39.66
N PRO A 379 -36.81 -9.27 39.27
CA PRO A 379 -37.72 -8.93 38.15
C PRO A 379 -37.24 -9.50 36.82
N MET A 380 -35.91 -9.54 36.63
CA MET A 380 -35.24 -9.98 35.39
C MET A 380 -35.36 -11.49 35.16
N LYS A 381 -35.57 -12.24 36.26
CA LYS A 381 -35.75 -13.69 36.26
C LYS A 381 -37.21 -14.13 36.30
N SER A 382 -38.15 -13.19 36.39
CA SER A 382 -39.57 -13.52 36.45
C SER A 382 -40.02 -14.29 35.21
N LEU A 383 -40.89 -15.29 35.41
CA LEU A 383 -41.44 -16.11 34.33
C LEU A 383 -42.26 -15.27 33.35
N THR A 384 -43.04 -14.32 33.86
CA THR A 384 -43.85 -13.39 33.06
C THR A 384 -42.98 -12.60 32.08
N PHE A 385 -41.85 -12.06 32.55
CA PHE A 385 -40.95 -11.28 31.70
C PHE A 385 -40.27 -12.15 30.64
N LYS A 386 -39.82 -13.35 31.01
CA LYS A 386 -39.24 -14.30 30.05
C LYS A 386 -40.23 -14.71 28.97
N ALA A 387 -41.44 -15.08 29.35
CA ALA A 387 -42.49 -15.43 28.39
C ALA A 387 -42.80 -14.26 27.44
N LYS A 388 -42.81 -13.02 27.95
CA LYS A 388 -43.02 -11.85 27.10
C LYS A 388 -41.85 -11.58 26.14
N MET A 389 -40.60 -11.77 26.59
CA MET A 389 -39.44 -11.65 25.71
C MET A 389 -39.49 -12.68 24.57
N GLU A 390 -39.86 -13.93 24.87
CA GLU A 390 -40.05 -14.99 23.88
C GLU A 390 -41.17 -14.64 22.88
N GLU A 391 -42.32 -14.17 23.37
CA GLU A 391 -43.44 -13.71 22.53
C GLU A 391 -43.03 -12.58 21.57
N LEU A 392 -42.18 -11.67 22.03
CA LEU A 392 -41.68 -10.53 21.25
C LEU A 392 -40.47 -10.88 20.36
N GLY A 393 -39.98 -12.13 20.39
CA GLY A 393 -38.83 -12.59 19.60
C GLY A 393 -37.49 -12.02 20.06
N ILE A 394 -37.39 -11.59 21.32
CA ILE A 394 -36.16 -10.99 21.89
C ILE A 394 -35.23 -12.07 22.42
N THR A 395 -33.94 -11.95 22.10
CA THR A 395 -32.90 -12.82 22.65
C THR A 395 -32.46 -12.32 24.03
N SER A 396 -32.65 -13.12 25.07
CA SER A 396 -32.21 -12.77 26.43
C SER A 396 -30.71 -13.02 26.61
N SER A 397 -30.01 -12.05 27.20
CA SER A 397 -28.62 -12.18 27.65
C SER A 397 -28.53 -11.81 29.13
N TYR A 398 -27.77 -12.57 29.92
CA TYR A 398 -27.64 -12.34 31.36
C TYR A 398 -26.18 -12.19 31.78
N SER A 399 -25.93 -11.31 32.76
CA SER A 399 -24.62 -11.20 33.42
C SER A 399 -24.24 -12.48 34.18
N ARG A 400 -22.97 -12.64 34.54
CA ARG A 400 -22.57 -13.76 35.40
C ARG A 400 -23.15 -13.59 36.81
N PRO A 401 -23.54 -14.68 37.49
CA PRO A 401 -23.97 -14.60 38.87
C PRO A 401 -22.89 -13.94 39.75
N ARG A 402 -23.28 -12.87 40.47
CA ARG A 402 -22.46 -12.11 41.43
C ARG A 402 -21.31 -11.29 40.81
N VAL A 403 -21.48 -10.82 39.57
CA VAL A 403 -20.57 -9.86 38.92
C VAL A 403 -21.38 -8.66 38.43
N SER A 404 -21.30 -7.53 39.15
CA SER A 404 -21.93 -6.25 38.77
C SER A 404 -21.34 -5.69 37.47
N ASP A 405 -20.04 -5.87 37.29
CA ASP A 405 -19.25 -5.29 36.20
C ASP A 405 -19.65 -5.75 34.77
N ASP A 406 -20.54 -6.73 34.66
CA ASP A 406 -21.01 -7.27 33.39
C ASP A 406 -22.15 -6.42 32.78
N ASN A 407 -22.71 -5.41 33.48
CA ASN A 407 -23.63 -4.40 32.93
C ASN A 407 -23.12 -2.95 33.04
N PRO A 408 -21.94 -2.62 32.48
CA PRO A 408 -21.24 -1.36 32.74
C PRO A 408 -21.96 -0.11 32.17
N TYR A 409 -22.90 -0.31 31.25
CA TYR A 409 -23.55 0.77 30.51
C TYR A 409 -24.66 1.43 31.33
N VAL A 410 -25.63 0.65 31.79
CA VAL A 410 -26.70 1.18 32.65
C VAL A 410 -26.15 1.67 33.98
N GLU A 411 -25.11 1.02 34.52
CA GLU A 411 -24.44 1.49 35.74
C GLU A 411 -23.83 2.90 35.57
N SER A 412 -23.13 3.13 34.45
CA SER A 412 -22.61 4.46 34.11
C SER A 412 -23.73 5.48 33.91
N LEU A 413 -24.86 5.05 33.34
CA LEU A 413 -26.04 5.89 33.20
C LEU A 413 -26.64 6.26 34.56
N PHE A 414 -26.82 5.31 35.48
CA PHE A 414 -27.32 5.60 36.82
C PHE A 414 -26.41 6.51 37.63
N ARG A 415 -25.09 6.42 37.41
CA ARG A 415 -24.17 7.42 37.94
C ARG A 415 -24.50 8.81 37.38
N THR A 416 -24.73 8.93 36.09
CA THR A 416 -25.11 10.21 35.46
C THR A 416 -26.41 10.77 36.04
N VAL A 417 -27.42 9.92 36.26
CA VAL A 417 -28.69 10.28 36.92
C VAL A 417 -28.44 10.89 38.31
N LYS A 418 -27.66 10.22 39.15
CA LYS A 418 -27.46 10.58 40.57
C LYS A 418 -26.53 11.78 40.78
N TYR A 419 -25.67 12.08 39.81
CA TYR A 419 -24.72 13.21 39.87
C TYR A 419 -25.28 14.49 39.24
N MET A 420 -26.50 14.48 38.70
CA MET A 420 -27.09 15.68 38.11
C MET A 420 -27.34 16.75 39.20
N PRO A 421 -27.04 18.04 38.95
CA PRO A 421 -27.14 19.09 39.97
C PRO A 421 -28.53 19.23 40.63
N ASN A 422 -29.60 18.90 39.91
CA ASN A 422 -30.97 18.95 40.39
C ASN A 422 -31.48 17.59 40.92
N TRP A 423 -30.58 16.64 41.20
CA TRP A 423 -30.92 15.37 41.83
C TRP A 423 -31.54 15.62 43.21
N PRO A 424 -32.76 15.11 43.49
CA PRO A 424 -33.44 15.38 44.75
C PRO A 424 -32.87 14.50 45.86
N THR A 425 -31.77 14.95 46.45
CA THR A 425 -31.09 14.28 47.59
C THR A 425 -31.99 14.06 48.80
N LYS A 426 -32.99 14.93 49.00
CA LYS A 426 -34.00 14.82 50.08
C LYS A 426 -35.19 13.90 49.73
N GLY A 427 -35.16 13.25 48.57
CA GLY A 427 -36.21 12.36 48.11
C GLY A 427 -37.39 13.04 47.40
N PHE A 428 -38.07 12.26 46.57
CA PHE A 428 -39.28 12.64 45.86
C PHE A 428 -40.50 12.64 46.79
N LYS A 429 -41.43 13.59 46.58
CA LYS A 429 -42.65 13.72 47.40
C LYS A 429 -43.70 12.68 47.03
N THR A 430 -43.86 12.42 45.74
CA THR A 430 -44.88 11.55 45.16
C THR A 430 -44.30 10.79 43.96
N LEU A 431 -44.96 9.71 43.57
CA LEU A 431 -44.62 8.96 42.36
C LEU A 431 -44.68 9.85 41.10
N ASP A 432 -45.67 10.74 40.99
CA ASP A 432 -45.77 11.63 39.83
C ASP A 432 -44.65 12.65 39.77
N SER A 433 -44.16 13.11 40.94
CA SER A 433 -43.00 14.01 41.00
C SER A 433 -41.71 13.31 40.55
N SER A 434 -41.55 12.02 40.84
CA SER A 434 -40.41 11.24 40.36
C SER A 434 -40.52 10.94 38.86
N ARG A 435 -41.71 10.57 38.36
CA ARG A 435 -41.97 10.40 36.92
C ARG A 435 -41.67 11.67 36.13
N SER A 436 -42.19 12.82 36.56
CA SER A 436 -41.99 14.11 35.88
C SER A 436 -40.51 14.50 35.83
N TRP A 437 -39.78 14.27 36.92
CA TRP A 437 -38.35 14.55 36.97
C TRP A 437 -37.56 13.61 36.06
N VAL A 438 -37.87 12.30 36.08
CA VAL A 438 -37.23 11.31 35.21
C VAL A 438 -37.50 11.62 33.74
N GLU A 439 -38.73 11.99 33.37
CA GLU A 439 -39.04 12.41 31.99
C GLU A 439 -38.17 13.59 31.56
N ALA A 440 -38.06 14.62 32.40
CA ALA A 440 -37.21 15.78 32.12
C ALA A 440 -35.73 15.39 32.01
N PHE A 441 -35.24 14.52 32.89
CA PHE A 441 -33.89 13.96 32.82
C PHE A 441 -33.65 13.21 31.51
N VAL A 442 -34.54 12.30 31.13
CA VAL A 442 -34.38 11.47 29.93
C VAL A 442 -34.39 12.34 28.67
N ARG A 443 -35.27 13.36 28.62
CA ARG A 443 -35.29 14.34 27.53
C ARG A 443 -33.94 15.02 27.40
N TRP A 444 -33.45 15.65 28.48
CA TRP A 444 -32.15 16.30 28.51
C TRP A 444 -31.01 15.34 28.13
N TYR A 445 -30.96 14.15 28.73
CA TYR A 445 -29.91 13.17 28.49
C TYR A 445 -29.88 12.73 27.02
N ASN A 446 -31.05 12.46 26.44
CA ASN A 446 -31.14 12.00 25.05
C ASN A 446 -30.87 13.12 24.04
N THR A 447 -31.30 14.37 24.28
CA THR A 447 -31.32 15.42 23.25
C THR A 447 -30.30 16.53 23.45
N GLU A 448 -29.78 16.72 24.66
CA GLU A 448 -28.89 17.84 24.99
C GLU A 448 -27.53 17.37 25.51
N HIS A 449 -27.50 16.31 26.33
CA HIS A 449 -26.26 15.82 26.94
C HIS A 449 -25.26 15.34 25.88
N LYS A 450 -24.10 15.99 25.83
CA LYS A 450 -23.02 15.64 24.90
C LYS A 450 -22.17 14.51 25.49
N HIS A 451 -22.45 13.29 25.06
CA HIS A 451 -21.92 12.08 25.68
C HIS A 451 -20.45 11.84 25.31
N SER A 452 -19.57 11.74 26.31
CA SER A 452 -18.11 11.67 26.08
C SER A 452 -17.68 10.44 25.28
N LYS A 453 -18.32 9.28 25.51
CA LYS A 453 -18.06 8.04 24.74
C LYS A 453 -18.54 8.08 23.30
N LEU A 454 -19.30 9.11 22.92
CA LEU A 454 -19.81 9.31 21.56
C LEU A 454 -19.07 10.44 20.84
N ASN A 455 -17.86 10.80 21.28
CA ASN A 455 -17.18 12.01 20.82
C ASN A 455 -18.09 13.26 20.93
N TYR A 456 -18.88 13.30 22.01
CA TYR A 456 -19.70 14.43 22.40
C TYR A 456 -20.79 14.77 21.37
N VAL A 457 -21.32 13.77 20.65
CA VAL A 457 -22.68 13.87 20.08
C VAL A 457 -23.70 13.45 21.14
N THR A 458 -24.96 13.84 20.98
CA THR A 458 -26.01 13.39 21.89
C THR A 458 -26.41 11.95 21.57
N PRO A 459 -26.95 11.22 22.55
CA PRO A 459 -27.46 9.88 22.31
C PRO A 459 -28.49 9.81 21.17
N SER A 460 -29.40 10.78 21.09
CA SER A 460 -30.38 10.84 19.98
C SER A 460 -29.74 11.16 18.63
N GLU A 461 -28.70 12.00 18.59
CA GLU A 461 -27.96 12.29 17.35
C GLU A 461 -27.33 11.01 16.80
N ARG A 462 -26.67 10.21 17.66
CA ARG A 462 -26.08 8.93 17.26
C ARG A 462 -27.13 7.89 16.87
N HIS A 463 -28.19 7.77 17.66
CA HIS A 463 -29.26 6.79 17.40
C HIS A 463 -29.93 7.00 16.05
N ASN A 464 -30.05 8.26 15.60
CA ASN A 464 -30.63 8.59 14.30
C ASN A 464 -29.58 8.67 13.16
N GLY A 465 -28.33 8.23 13.39
CA GLY A 465 -27.26 8.23 12.38
C GLY A 465 -26.72 9.61 11.98
N LYS A 466 -27.00 10.66 12.76
CA LYS A 466 -26.57 12.04 12.47
C LYS A 466 -25.15 12.35 12.96
N ASP A 467 -24.53 11.46 13.71
CA ASP A 467 -23.22 11.63 14.32
C ASP A 467 -22.11 11.86 13.28
N LYS A 468 -22.11 11.10 12.18
CA LYS A 468 -21.11 11.20 11.11
C LYS A 468 -21.04 12.62 10.53
N GLU A 469 -22.19 13.22 10.26
CA GLU A 469 -22.27 14.56 9.66
C GLU A 469 -21.86 15.64 10.67
N ILE A 470 -22.32 15.53 11.92
CA ILE A 470 -21.98 16.48 12.99
C ILE A 470 -20.48 16.47 13.27
N LEU A 471 -19.89 15.28 13.34
CA LEU A 471 -18.47 15.10 13.61
C LEU A 471 -17.59 15.59 12.46
N LYS A 472 -18.01 15.35 11.20
CA LYS A 472 -17.35 15.93 10.02
C LYS A 472 -17.34 17.46 10.07
N ARG A 473 -18.48 18.09 10.34
CA ARG A 473 -18.58 19.55 10.51
C ARG A 473 -17.66 20.08 11.62
N ARG A 474 -17.52 19.34 12.73
CA ARG A 474 -16.59 19.71 13.81
C ARG A 474 -15.13 19.65 13.39
N VAL A 475 -14.75 18.65 12.58
CA VAL A 475 -13.39 18.57 12.01
C VAL A 475 -13.09 19.81 11.18
N GLU A 476 -14.01 20.21 10.29
CA GLU A 476 -13.87 21.41 9.45
C GLU A 476 -13.65 22.68 10.29
N VAL A 477 -14.46 22.87 11.35
CA VAL A 477 -14.33 24.00 12.27
C VAL A 477 -12.98 23.98 13.01
N LEU A 478 -12.54 22.82 13.50
CA LEU A 478 -11.27 22.69 14.23
C LEU A 478 -10.06 22.93 13.32
N LEU A 479 -10.10 22.46 12.08
CA LEU A 479 -9.05 22.69 11.10
C LEU A 479 -8.97 24.17 10.70
N ALA A 480 -10.12 24.81 10.43
CA ALA A 480 -10.16 26.25 10.14
C ALA A 480 -9.64 27.08 11.32
N ALA A 481 -10.00 26.71 12.55
CA ALA A 481 -9.49 27.36 13.75
C ALA A 481 -7.97 27.18 13.91
N LYS A 482 -7.45 25.97 13.66
CA LYS A 482 -6.02 25.65 13.72
C LYS A 482 -5.22 26.42 12.68
N GLN A 483 -5.75 26.55 11.45
CA GLN A 483 -5.13 27.37 10.40
C GLN A 483 -5.04 28.86 10.80
N ARG A 484 -6.07 29.39 11.48
CA ARG A 484 -6.11 30.80 11.88
C ARG A 484 -5.11 31.17 12.98
N LYS A 485 -4.81 30.27 13.93
CA LYS A 485 -3.92 30.54 15.08
C LYS A 485 -3.06 29.33 15.46
N PRO A 486 -2.15 28.87 14.59
CA PRO A 486 -1.45 27.60 14.77
C PRO A 486 -0.71 27.49 16.11
N GLU A 487 -0.25 28.61 16.68
CA GLU A 487 0.43 28.67 17.97
C GLU A 487 -0.42 28.14 19.16
N ARG A 488 -1.75 28.05 19.04
CA ARG A 488 -2.63 27.47 20.08
C ARG A 488 -2.69 25.94 20.07
N TRP A 489 -2.11 25.28 19.06
CA TRP A 489 -2.16 23.83 18.91
C TRP A 489 -0.76 23.22 19.04
N SER A 490 -0.54 22.41 20.08
CA SER A 490 0.69 21.64 20.26
C SER A 490 0.73 20.33 19.46
N GLY A 491 -0.39 19.92 18.85
CA GLY A 491 -0.52 18.66 18.12
C GLY A 491 -1.74 18.64 17.20
N ASP A 492 -2.25 17.44 16.92
CA ASP A 492 -3.44 17.26 16.09
C ASP A 492 -4.72 17.80 16.73
N ILE A 493 -5.74 17.98 15.89
CA ILE A 493 -7.07 18.37 16.37
C ILE A 493 -7.67 17.26 17.23
N ARG A 494 -8.64 17.63 18.08
CA ARG A 494 -9.41 16.69 18.87
C ARG A 494 -10.03 15.60 18.00
N ASN A 495 -9.99 14.35 18.49
CA ASN A 495 -10.64 13.22 17.83
C ASN A 495 -12.14 13.49 17.64
N CYS A 496 -12.55 13.54 16.37
CA CYS A 496 -13.92 13.68 15.92
C CYS A 496 -14.25 12.57 14.89
N ALA A 497 -13.67 11.38 15.04
CA ALA A 497 -14.05 10.23 14.24
C ALA A 497 -15.40 9.67 14.73
N PRO A 498 -16.29 9.18 13.85
CA PRO A 498 -17.47 8.42 14.26
C PRO A 498 -17.08 7.22 15.10
N VAL A 499 -17.87 6.94 16.13
CA VAL A 499 -17.65 5.77 16.97
C VAL A 499 -18.21 4.55 16.23
N GLY A 500 -17.37 3.52 16.05
CA GLY A 500 -17.76 2.27 15.42
C GLY A 500 -18.57 1.36 16.34
N ASP A 501 -18.44 0.06 16.09
CA ASP A 501 -19.16 -0.99 16.78
C ASP A 501 -18.98 -0.94 18.31
N VAL A 502 -20.03 -1.30 19.04
CA VAL A 502 -20.04 -1.30 20.50
C VAL A 502 -20.25 -2.72 21.00
N HIS A 503 -19.33 -3.19 21.84
CA HIS A 503 -19.37 -4.54 22.39
C HIS A 503 -19.91 -4.53 23.82
N LEU A 504 -20.85 -5.42 24.13
CA LEU A 504 -21.36 -5.61 25.48
C LEU A 504 -20.29 -6.17 26.43
N ASN A 505 -19.54 -7.17 25.96
CA ASN A 505 -18.43 -7.80 26.67
C ASN A 505 -17.28 -7.99 25.69
N PRO A 506 -16.36 -7.01 25.54
CA PRO A 506 -15.30 -7.10 24.54
C PRO A 506 -14.45 -8.34 24.78
N GLU A 507 -14.34 -9.21 23.77
CA GLU A 507 -13.39 -10.30 23.81
C GLU A 507 -11.99 -9.68 23.87
N ARG A 508 -11.26 -9.93 24.94
CA ARG A 508 -9.82 -9.62 24.92
C ARG A 508 -9.22 -10.50 23.83
N GLU A 509 -8.79 -9.87 22.74
CA GLU A 509 -7.90 -10.52 21.78
C GLU A 509 -6.77 -11.16 22.58
N ALA A 510 -6.53 -12.46 22.36
CA ALA A 510 -5.45 -13.17 23.02
C ALA A 510 -4.15 -12.48 22.61
N ALA A 511 -3.50 -11.83 23.58
CA ALA A 511 -2.20 -11.17 23.41
C ALA A 511 -1.09 -12.17 23.11
#